data_AF-A0A7C3HRC9-F1
#
_entry.id   AF-A0A7C3HRC9-F1
#
_cell.length_a   1.000
_cell.length_b   1.000
_cell.length_c   1.000
_cell.angle_alpha   90.00
_cell.angle_beta   90.00
_cell.angle_gamma   90.00
#
_symmetry.space_group_name_H-M   'P 1'
#
loop_
_entity.id
_entity.type
_entity.pdbx_description
1 polymer ?
#
loop_
_entity_poly.entity_id
_entity_poly.type
_entity_poly.pdbx_seq_one_letter_code
_entity_poly.pdbx_strand_id
1 'polypeptide(L)'
;MDGWYGKILRVNLTDGTTSVETVDPQFAKDYIGGRGWAIKYLMDGMDPKADALSPENLLIFATGPLTGSPAPTGNRYMVVTKSPLTGVLTNSNSGGDFPTWMKRTGFDMFIFEGRAEKPVYLWINDDQVEIRS
;
A
#
# COMPACT_ATOMS: atom_id res chain seq x y z
N MET A 1 12.74 12.17 8.72
CA MET A 1 12.96 10.77 8.30
C MET A 1 13.39 10.83 6.87
N ASP A 2 14.60 10.41 6.54
CA ASP A 2 15.09 10.49 5.16
C ASP A 2 14.68 9.23 4.40
N GLY A 3 14.21 9.38 3.16
CA GLY A 3 13.74 8.28 2.31
C GLY A 3 12.27 7.90 2.47
N TRP A 4 11.64 8.17 3.62
CA TRP A 4 10.19 7.97 3.83
C TRP A 4 9.46 9.31 3.87
N TYR A 5 8.22 9.32 3.37
CA TYR A 5 7.29 10.41 3.71
C TYR A 5 6.65 10.19 5.09
N GLY A 6 6.59 8.95 5.57
CA GLY A 6 5.93 8.52 6.79
C GLY A 6 4.41 8.59 6.69
N LYS A 7 3.84 8.43 5.48
CA LYS A 7 2.39 8.57 5.25
C LYS A 7 1.81 7.37 4.53
N ILE A 8 0.64 6.93 4.96
CA ILE A 8 -0.13 5.84 4.38
C ILE A 8 -1.49 6.38 3.97
N LEU A 9 -1.91 6.11 2.74
CA LEU A 9 -3.27 6.36 2.30
C LEU A 9 -4.10 5.10 2.50
N ARG A 10 -5.15 5.18 3.32
CA ARG A 10 -6.17 4.13 3.44
C ARG A 10 -7.33 4.46 2.52
N VAL A 11 -7.79 3.46 1.78
CA VAL A 11 -8.86 3.56 0.80
C VAL A 11 -9.91 2.51 1.13
N ASN A 12 -11.03 2.93 1.69
CA ASN A 12 -12.16 2.06 1.95
C ASN A 12 -13.11 2.10 0.75
N LEU A 13 -13.14 1.01 0.01
CA LEU A 13 -13.93 0.87 -1.21
C LEU A 13 -15.41 0.62 -0.94
N THR A 14 -15.77 0.14 0.25
CA THR A 14 -17.17 -0.06 0.66
C THR A 14 -17.86 1.29 0.87
N ASP A 15 -17.21 2.18 1.61
CA ASP A 15 -17.76 3.49 1.96
C ASP A 15 -17.37 4.59 0.95
N GLY A 16 -16.45 4.29 0.02
CA GLY A 16 -15.92 5.26 -0.93
C GLY A 16 -15.12 6.38 -0.26
N THR A 17 -14.45 6.10 0.86
CA THR A 17 -13.72 7.09 1.66
C THR A 17 -12.21 6.87 1.65
N THR A 18 -11.47 7.93 1.93
CA THR A 18 -10.02 7.89 2.07
C THR A 18 -9.56 8.58 3.34
N SER A 19 -8.50 8.08 3.96
CA SER A 19 -7.88 8.72 5.12
C SER A 19 -6.36 8.59 5.08
N VAL A 20 -5.66 9.48 5.79
CA VAL A 20 -4.20 9.48 5.86
C VAL A 20 -3.75 9.11 7.26
N GLU A 21 -2.91 8.09 7.35
CA GLU A 21 -2.26 7.64 8.58
C GLU A 21 -0.79 8.06 8.56
N THR A 22 -0.28 8.53 9.70
CA THR A 22 1.14 8.86 9.88
C THR A 22 1.86 7.70 10.55
N VAL A 23 3.03 7.36 10.02
CA VAL A 23 3.84 6.23 10.50
C VAL A 23 4.77 6.67 11.62
N ASP A 24 4.81 5.88 12.69
CA ASP A 24 5.78 6.04 13.77
C ASP A 24 7.23 5.89 13.24
N PRO A 25 8.13 6.84 13.53
CA PRO A 25 9.52 6.73 13.09
C PRO A 25 10.27 5.50 13.59
N GLN A 26 9.90 4.91 14.73
CA GLN A 26 10.55 3.68 15.19
C GLN A 26 10.08 2.48 14.36
N PHE A 27 8.77 2.34 14.16
CA PHE A 27 8.22 1.37 13.20
C PHE A 27 8.87 1.46 11.83
N ALA A 28 9.03 2.69 11.31
CA ALA A 28 9.65 2.93 10.01
C ALA A 28 11.05 2.31 9.90
N LYS A 29 11.85 2.44 10.96
CA LYS A 29 13.20 1.88 11.05
C LYS A 29 13.19 0.37 11.24
N ASP A 30 12.33 -0.14 12.12
CA ASP A 30 12.28 -1.57 12.48
C ASP A 30 11.88 -2.44 11.28
N TYR A 31 10.99 -1.94 10.44
CA TYR A 31 10.45 -2.68 9.29
C TYR A 31 10.92 -2.16 7.92
N ILE A 32 11.73 -1.10 7.89
CA ILE A 32 12.42 -0.50 6.72
C ILE A 32 11.50 0.08 5.64
N GLY A 33 10.37 -0.53 5.30
CA GLY A 33 9.48 -0.10 4.22
C GLY A 33 9.09 -1.24 3.28
N GLY A 34 8.38 -0.90 2.20
CA GLY A 34 7.99 -1.84 1.15
C GLY A 34 7.33 -3.09 1.71
N ARG A 35 7.97 -4.25 1.50
CA ARG A 35 7.48 -5.55 1.98
C ARG A 35 7.32 -5.59 3.50
N GLY A 36 8.25 -5.00 4.27
CA GLY A 36 8.26 -5.10 5.73
C GLY A 36 7.04 -4.42 6.34
N TRP A 37 6.78 -3.16 5.94
CA TRP A 37 5.59 -2.44 6.39
C TRP A 37 4.31 -3.14 5.94
N ALA A 38 4.21 -3.50 4.66
CA ALA A 38 3.01 -4.11 4.12
C ALA A 38 2.64 -5.44 4.79
N ILE A 39 3.62 -6.29 5.10
CA ILE A 39 3.37 -7.54 5.85
C ILE A 39 2.88 -7.24 7.27
N LYS A 40 3.50 -6.27 7.96
CA LYS A 40 3.11 -5.94 9.34
C LYS A 40 1.67 -5.41 9.40
N TYR A 41 1.30 -4.51 8.49
CA TYR A 41 -0.08 -4.02 8.36
C TYR A 41 -1.06 -5.12 7.98
N LEU A 42 -0.70 -6.05 7.09
CA LEU A 42 -1.56 -7.19 6.75
C LEU A 42 -1.77 -8.12 7.96
N MET A 43 -0.72 -8.39 8.73
CA MET A 43 -0.79 -9.27 9.91
C MET A 43 -1.60 -8.66 11.05
N ASP A 44 -1.51 -7.34 11.24
CA ASP A 44 -2.22 -6.65 12.32
C ASP A 44 -3.67 -6.28 11.93
N GLY A 45 -3.92 -6.02 10.65
CA GLY A 45 -5.18 -5.44 10.17
C GLY A 45 -6.19 -6.44 9.59
N MET A 46 -5.87 -7.73 9.56
CA MET A 46 -6.73 -8.76 8.95
C MET A 46 -6.73 -10.04 9.78
N ASP A 47 -7.90 -10.66 9.96
CA ASP A 47 -7.98 -12.02 10.50
C ASP A 47 -7.30 -12.99 9.51
N PRO A 48 -6.24 -13.72 9.90
CA PRO A 48 -5.61 -14.71 9.03
C PRO A 48 -6.58 -15.79 8.51
N LYS A 49 -7.74 -15.98 9.16
CA LYS A 49 -8.80 -16.90 8.73
C LYS A 49 -9.77 -16.31 7.70
N ALA A 50 -9.77 -14.99 7.48
CA ALA A 50 -10.61 -14.34 6.49
C ALA A 50 -10.45 -14.97 5.10
N ASP A 51 -11.53 -15.08 4.32
CA ASP A 51 -11.43 -15.58 2.96
C ASP A 51 -10.62 -14.60 2.08
N ALA A 52 -9.74 -15.14 1.22
CA ALA A 52 -8.84 -14.29 0.43
C ALA A 52 -9.56 -13.46 -0.64
N LEU A 53 -10.79 -13.85 -1.01
CA LEU A 53 -11.64 -13.11 -1.92
C LEU A 53 -12.77 -12.38 -1.18
N SER A 54 -12.69 -12.20 0.14
CA SER A 54 -13.66 -11.39 0.88
C SER A 54 -13.25 -9.90 0.91
N PRO A 55 -14.19 -8.98 1.23
CA PRO A 55 -13.87 -7.57 1.49
C PRO A 55 -12.97 -7.32 2.71
N GLU A 56 -12.71 -8.33 3.55
CA GLU A 56 -11.84 -8.24 4.73
C GLU A 56 -10.36 -8.36 4.36
N ASN A 57 -10.04 -8.94 3.18
CA ASN A 57 -8.67 -9.05 2.73
C ASN A 57 -8.12 -7.68 2.31
N LEU A 58 -6.94 -7.34 2.80
CA LEU A 58 -6.27 -6.09 2.44
C LEU A 58 -5.44 -6.26 1.17
N LEU A 59 -5.50 -5.28 0.28
CA LEU A 59 -4.61 -5.17 -0.87
C LEU A 59 -3.68 -3.97 -0.67
N ILE A 60 -2.40 -4.24 -0.45
CA ILE A 60 -1.44 -3.23 -0.01
C ILE A 60 -0.39 -3.00 -1.09
N PHE A 61 -0.26 -1.75 -1.53
CA PHE A 61 0.82 -1.26 -2.39
C PHE A 61 1.83 -0.55 -1.49
N ALA A 62 3.12 -0.89 -1.59
CA ALA A 62 4.12 -0.34 -0.68
C ALA A 62 5.47 -0.06 -1.36
N THR A 63 5.98 1.15 -1.17
CA THR A 63 7.30 1.59 -1.62
C THR A 63 8.34 1.46 -0.52
N GLY A 64 9.62 1.37 -0.89
CA GLY A 64 10.74 1.40 0.04
C GLY A 64 11.31 2.82 0.23
N PRO A 65 12.27 2.99 1.15
CA PRO A 65 12.92 4.28 1.39
C PRO A 65 13.79 4.75 0.20
N LEU A 66 14.26 3.81 -0.61
CA LEU A 66 15.06 4.12 -1.81
C LEU A 66 14.21 4.32 -3.06
N THR A 67 12.90 4.04 -3.01
CA THR A 67 12.01 4.23 -4.16
C THR A 67 11.96 5.71 -4.52
N GLY A 68 12.15 6.05 -5.80
CA GLY A 68 12.15 7.44 -6.29
C GLY A 68 13.44 8.23 -6.01
N SER A 69 14.45 7.60 -5.39
CA SER A 69 15.77 8.22 -5.16
C SER A 69 16.75 7.97 -6.32
N PRO A 70 17.93 8.63 -6.36
CA PRO A 70 18.99 8.34 -7.32
C PRO A 70 19.69 6.99 -7.14
N ALA A 71 19.31 6.19 -6.13
CA ALA A 71 19.89 4.87 -5.92
C ALA A 71 19.70 4.00 -7.18
N PRO A 72 20.75 3.29 -7.64
CA PRO A 72 20.62 2.40 -8.80
C PRO A 72 19.46 1.43 -8.62
N THR A 73 18.55 1.36 -9.59
CA THR A 73 17.34 0.52 -9.56
C THR A 73 16.34 0.84 -8.43
N GLY A 74 16.38 2.06 -7.89
CA GLY A 74 15.48 2.59 -6.87
C GLY A 74 14.06 2.88 -7.36
N ASN A 75 13.47 2.01 -8.18
CA ASN A 75 12.14 2.19 -8.79
C ASN A 75 11.28 0.93 -8.63
N ARG A 76 11.33 0.31 -7.45
CA ARG A 76 10.57 -0.90 -7.12
C ARG A 76 9.52 -0.63 -6.04
N TYR A 77 8.45 -1.42 -6.06
CA TYR A 77 7.42 -1.49 -5.03
C TYR A 77 6.94 -2.93 -4.84
N MET A 78 6.14 -3.15 -3.81
CA MET A 78 5.53 -4.42 -3.47
C MET A 78 4.01 -4.32 -3.49
N VAL A 79 3.35 -5.36 -3.98
CA VAL A 79 1.92 -5.62 -3.73
C VAL A 79 1.82 -6.80 -2.78
N VAL A 80 1.13 -6.63 -1.65
CA VAL A 80 1.04 -7.62 -0.57
C VAL A 80 -0.44 -7.82 -0.19
N THR A 81 -0.82 -9.08 -0.03
CA THR A 81 -2.20 -9.48 0.31
C THR A 81 -2.22 -10.95 0.73
N LYS A 82 -3.38 -11.48 1.18
CA LYS A 82 -3.62 -12.93 1.22
C LYS A 82 -3.91 -13.45 -0.18
N SER A 83 -3.20 -14.48 -0.60
CA SER A 83 -3.34 -15.08 -1.92
C SER A 83 -4.60 -15.95 -2.01
N PRO A 84 -5.47 -15.75 -3.01
CA PRO A 84 -6.57 -16.67 -3.28
C PRO A 84 -6.11 -18.01 -3.87
N LEU A 85 -4.91 -18.05 -4.48
CA LEU A 85 -4.35 -19.28 -5.04
C LEU A 85 -3.80 -20.20 -3.96
N THR A 86 -3.11 -19.65 -2.96
CA THR A 86 -2.36 -20.44 -1.97
C THR A 86 -2.96 -20.38 -0.56
N GLY A 87 -3.93 -19.49 -0.32
CA GLY A 87 -4.54 -19.29 1.00
C GLY A 87 -3.61 -18.67 2.04
N VAL A 88 -2.40 -18.24 1.66
CA VAL A 88 -1.39 -17.64 2.56
C VAL A 88 -0.94 -16.28 2.05
N LEU A 89 -0.14 -15.58 2.85
CA LEU A 89 0.46 -14.31 2.47
C LEU A 89 1.23 -14.42 1.15
N THR A 90 1.00 -13.49 0.24
CA THR A 90 1.80 -13.30 -0.97
C THR A 90 2.38 -11.89 -1.02
N ASN A 91 3.52 -11.77 -1.68
CA ASN A 91 4.14 -10.49 -2.01
C ASN A 91 4.64 -10.56 -3.44
N SER A 92 4.29 -9.57 -4.25
CA SER A 92 4.70 -9.45 -5.64
C SER A 92 5.52 -8.18 -5.80
N ASN A 93 6.67 -8.27 -6.46
CA ASN A 93 7.54 -7.13 -6.75
C ASN A 93 7.32 -6.67 -8.19
N SER A 94 7.24 -5.36 -8.39
CA SER A 94 7.25 -4.78 -9.73
C SER A 94 8.05 -3.49 -9.77
N GLY A 95 8.44 -3.08 -10.98
CA GLY A 95 9.23 -1.89 -11.26
C GLY A 95 8.58 -0.99 -12.30
N GLY A 96 9.39 -0.26 -13.06
CA GLY A 96 8.92 0.72 -14.05
C GLY A 96 8.78 2.11 -13.42
N ASP A 97 7.84 2.91 -13.95
CA ASP A 97 7.68 4.30 -13.51
C ASP A 97 6.65 4.46 -12.39
N PHE A 98 5.69 3.55 -12.29
CA PHE A 98 4.61 3.61 -11.29
C PHE A 98 5.13 3.80 -9.85
N PRO A 99 6.15 3.07 -9.36
CA PRO A 99 6.62 3.22 -7.98
C PRO A 99 7.16 4.62 -7.68
N THR A 100 7.82 5.24 -8.66
CA THR A 100 8.34 6.59 -8.55
C THR A 100 7.21 7.61 -8.47
N TRP A 101 6.19 7.47 -9.33
CA TRP A 101 5.00 8.34 -9.28
C TRP A 101 4.21 8.17 -8.00
N MET A 102 3.98 6.92 -7.57
CA MET A 102 3.38 6.61 -6.28
C MET A 102 4.14 7.31 -5.15
N LYS A 103 5.46 7.15 -5.08
CA LYS A 103 6.27 7.80 -4.04
C LYS A 103 6.12 9.33 -4.08
N ARG A 104 6.11 9.93 -5.27
CA ARG A 104 5.99 11.39 -5.47
C ARG A 104 4.64 11.97 -5.03
N THR A 105 3.59 11.15 -4.88
CA THR A 105 2.33 11.59 -4.26
C THR A 105 2.49 11.95 -2.77
N GLY A 106 3.64 11.65 -2.17
CA GLY A 106 3.89 11.90 -0.75
C GLY A 106 3.41 10.78 0.16
N PHE A 107 3.01 9.65 -0.39
CA PHE A 107 2.64 8.44 0.35
C PHE A 107 3.66 7.32 0.13
N ASP A 108 3.92 6.55 1.18
CA ASP A 108 4.76 5.36 1.11
C ASP A 108 3.95 4.10 0.82
N MET A 109 2.68 4.09 1.20
CA MET A 109 1.77 2.95 1.05
C MET A 109 0.35 3.39 0.69
N PHE A 110 -0.31 2.54 -0.10
CA PHE A 110 -1.75 2.55 -0.30
C PHE A 110 -2.32 1.24 0.23
N ILE A 111 -3.29 1.32 1.16
CA ILE A 111 -3.99 0.16 1.69
C ILE A 111 -5.44 0.24 1.22
N PHE A 112 -5.85 -0.74 0.41
CA PHE A 112 -7.24 -0.89 0.00
C PHE A 112 -7.93 -1.91 0.91
N GLU A 113 -9.11 -1.53 1.38
CA GLU A 113 -10.01 -2.34 2.21
C GLU A 113 -11.44 -2.28 1.68
N GLY A 114 -12.24 -3.31 1.98
CA GLY A 114 -13.63 -3.36 1.52
C GLY A 114 -13.80 -3.73 0.04
N ARG A 115 -14.98 -3.44 -0.51
CA ARG A 115 -15.32 -3.72 -1.91
C ARG A 115 -16.29 -2.68 -2.44
N ALA A 116 -15.96 -2.09 -3.58
CA ALA A 116 -16.85 -1.19 -4.30
C ALA A 116 -17.99 -1.96 -4.97
N GLU A 117 -19.20 -1.36 -5.00
CA GLU A 117 -20.37 -1.95 -5.66
C GLU A 117 -20.24 -2.01 -7.19
N LYS A 118 -19.39 -1.14 -7.77
CA LYS A 118 -19.14 -1.02 -9.22
C LYS A 118 -17.64 -0.83 -9.46
N PRO A 119 -17.14 -1.10 -10.68
CA PRO A 119 -15.75 -0.81 -11.03
C PRO A 119 -15.42 0.66 -10.79
N VAL A 120 -14.29 0.90 -10.13
CA VAL A 120 -13.75 2.24 -9.80
C VAL A 120 -12.22 2.20 -9.88
N TYR A 121 -11.59 3.37 -9.91
CA TYR A 121 -10.15 3.54 -9.80
C TYR A 121 -9.80 4.65 -8.80
N LEU A 122 -8.64 4.50 -8.16
CA LEU A 122 -8.06 5.55 -7.33
C LEU A 122 -7.26 6.50 -8.23
N TRP A 123 -7.59 7.80 -8.16
CA TRP A 123 -6.87 8.87 -8.83
C TRP A 123 -6.19 9.73 -7.79
N ILE A 124 -4.89 9.99 -7.99
CA ILE A 124 -4.11 10.87 -7.13
C ILE A 124 -3.35 11.83 -8.02
N ASN A 125 -3.49 13.12 -7.72
CA ASN A 125 -2.72 14.18 -8.35
C ASN A 125 -2.37 15.22 -7.30
N ASP A 126 -1.07 15.36 -7.00
CA ASP A 126 -0.57 16.19 -5.92
C ASP A 126 -1.27 15.86 -4.57
N ASP A 127 -2.04 16.81 -4.03
CA ASP A 127 -2.79 16.69 -2.77
C ASP A 127 -4.22 16.16 -2.95
N GLN A 128 -4.67 15.98 -4.19
CA GLN A 128 -6.01 15.49 -4.51
C GLN A 128 -6.03 13.96 -4.55
N VAL A 129 -6.94 13.37 -3.80
CA VAL A 129 -7.19 11.92 -3.76
C VAL A 129 -8.68 11.68 -4.00
N GLU A 130 -9.00 10.91 -5.04
CA GLU A 130 -10.37 10.64 -5.45
C GLU A 130 -10.57 9.17 -5.85
N ILE A 131 -11.73 8.62 -5.49
CA ILE A 131 -12.22 7.35 -6.04
C ILE A 131 -13.19 7.71 -7.17
N ARG A 132 -12.88 7.29 -8.41
CA ARG A 132 -13.62 7.65 -9.62
C ARG A 132 -14.17 6.40 -10.32
N SER A 133 -15.29 6.56 -11.04
CA SER A 133 -15.94 5.51 -11.86
C SER A 133 -15.50 5.56 -13.32
#